data_AF-F3L2L9-F1
#
_entry.id   AF-F3L2L9-F1
#
_cell.length_a   1.000
_cell.length_b   1.000
_cell.length_c   1.000
_cell.angle_alpha   90.00
_cell.angle_beta   90.00
_cell.angle_gamma   90.00
#
_symmetry.space_group_name_H-M   'P 1'
#
loop_
_entity.id
_entity.type
_entity.pdbx_description
1 polymer ?
#
loop_
_entity_poly.entity_id
_entity_poly.type
_entity_poly.pdbx_seq_one_letter_code
_entity_poly.pdbx_strand_id
1 'polypeptide(L)'
;MGLGARVVLQIASLIGASLVLVACGGGEGGASTNAPTMIPNPNALVAATPGELAVTISGANRHFSDETYVLAVGLTGSLATSATLSLEDSPSFLELNTQNKVISAQYSVAGEHTVTVSAKSGNKVASASFELIIDASLNARYQGITRSDETSYTALITRSRKIFWEAAPAGDLNPTLHCWGNFETDTTSATGTGHCKRLVSDGVAVVRANFNLNLNEDEVMIEVEYQDSSGSALFSETATAMTRLDREYLDESVDITGIYVSTQLGSLRWIQVDTDNVLRDVGASGYERVRCQVDAVVSNIDVTDVTVRYDGSIKELSGAWDRCDLTDQAGLRILVGDATGLNEGAIRFYESGPDLYFSAHLAREIPTYQDPVSKMNYVRVCSAGNATPIAAEYNVNDDVCLQF
;
A
#
# COMPACT_ATOMS: atom_id res chain seq x y z
N MET A 1 -3.92 49.42 20.03
CA MET A 1 -2.64 48.74 20.37
C MET A 1 -2.93 47.25 20.35
N GLY A 2 -2.38 46.39 19.50
CA GLY A 2 -1.51 46.48 18.33
C GLY A 2 -1.54 45.09 17.69
N LEU A 3 -1.54 45.02 16.35
CA LEU A 3 -1.55 43.77 15.58
C LEU A 3 -0.23 43.00 15.79
N GLY A 4 -0.29 41.69 16.05
CA GLY A 4 0.86 40.79 16.07
C GLY A 4 1.00 40.04 14.76
N ALA A 5 1.97 40.43 13.93
CA ALA A 5 2.37 39.72 12.72
C ALA A 5 3.28 38.53 13.09
N ARG A 6 2.98 37.35 12.52
CA ARG A 6 3.85 36.18 12.54
C ARG A 6 5.02 36.41 11.58
N VAL A 7 6.25 36.37 12.09
CA VAL A 7 7.48 36.37 11.30
C VAL A 7 7.91 34.93 11.08
N VAL A 8 8.02 34.54 9.82
CA VAL A 8 8.65 33.29 9.35
C VAL A 8 10.17 33.47 9.48
N LEU A 9 10.81 32.64 10.31
CA LEU A 9 12.26 32.65 10.49
C LEU A 9 12.87 31.64 9.50
N GLN A 10 13.36 32.12 8.35
CA GLN A 10 14.28 31.36 7.50
C GLN A 10 15.62 31.26 8.22
N ILE A 11 15.95 30.06 8.73
CA ILE A 11 17.28 29.75 9.28
C ILE A 11 18.20 29.51 8.08
N ALA A 12 18.96 30.53 7.71
CA ALA A 12 20.13 30.38 6.86
C ALA A 12 21.19 29.60 7.67
N SER A 13 21.55 28.41 7.19
CA SER A 13 22.66 27.60 7.71
C SER A 13 23.96 28.40 7.63
N LEU A 14 24.51 28.75 8.79
CA LEU A 14 25.85 29.34 8.92
C LEU A 14 26.90 28.25 8.70
N ILE A 15 27.53 28.25 7.53
CA ILE A 15 28.78 27.53 7.31
C ILE A 15 29.90 28.34 7.97
N GLY A 16 30.46 27.80 9.06
CA GLY A 16 31.55 28.39 9.82
C GLY A 16 32.82 28.54 8.99
N ALA A 17 33.14 29.77 8.59
CA ALA A 17 34.45 30.12 8.07
C ALA A 17 35.44 30.23 9.23
N SER A 18 36.36 29.25 9.36
CA SER A 18 37.54 29.41 10.21
C SER A 18 38.44 30.50 9.62
N LEU A 19 38.51 31.66 10.29
CA LEU A 19 39.45 32.73 9.99
C LEU A 19 40.87 32.32 10.43
N VAL A 20 41.82 32.33 9.49
CA VAL A 20 43.25 32.34 9.81
C VAL A 20 43.76 33.77 9.62
N LEU A 21 44.08 34.45 10.73
CA LEU A 21 44.74 35.76 10.73
C LEU A 21 46.26 35.55 10.68
N VAL A 22 46.91 35.93 9.58
CA VAL A 22 48.37 36.03 9.50
C VAL A 22 48.76 37.49 9.74
N ALA A 23 49.37 37.78 10.88
CA ALA A 23 49.98 39.06 11.17
C ALA A 23 51.51 38.94 11.01
N CYS A 24 52.05 39.51 9.93
CA CYS A 24 53.47 39.85 9.83
C CYS A 24 53.61 41.35 10.07
N GLY A 25 54.11 41.73 11.26
CA GLY A 25 54.43 43.10 11.61
C GLY A 25 55.87 43.47 11.24
N GLY A 26 56.06 44.71 10.79
CA GLY A 26 57.35 45.39 10.77
C GLY A 26 57.46 46.46 9.68
N GLY A 27 57.32 47.74 10.05
CA GLY A 27 57.76 48.87 9.22
C GLY A 27 56.80 50.06 9.18
N GLU A 28 57.31 51.23 9.51
CA GLU A 28 56.61 52.48 9.79
C GLU A 28 55.98 53.18 8.57
N GLY A 29 54.92 53.97 8.83
CA GLY A 29 54.62 55.19 8.08
C GLY A 29 53.78 55.05 6.80
N GLY A 30 52.45 55.22 6.93
CA GLY A 30 51.58 55.52 5.80
C GLY A 30 50.14 55.11 6.06
N ALA A 31 49.22 56.08 6.04
CA ALA A 31 47.79 55.82 6.09
C ALA A 31 47.36 55.10 4.80
N SER A 32 47.37 53.77 4.80
CA SER A 32 46.67 52.96 3.80
C SER A 32 45.40 52.42 4.42
N THR A 33 44.24 52.81 3.87
CA THR A 33 42.98 52.09 4.01
C THR A 33 43.06 50.76 3.25
N ASN A 34 43.94 49.86 3.67
CA ASN A 34 43.98 48.49 3.18
C ASN A 34 43.07 47.69 4.09
N ALA A 35 41.77 47.65 3.74
CA ALA A 35 40.91 46.59 4.22
C ALA A 35 41.60 45.25 3.87
N PRO A 36 41.66 44.27 4.78
CA PRO A 36 42.26 42.99 4.48
C PRO A 36 41.55 42.40 3.25
N THR A 37 42.30 42.20 2.18
CA THR A 37 41.83 41.47 1.00
C THR A 37 41.58 40.05 1.44
N MET A 38 40.31 39.67 1.61
CA MET A 38 39.94 38.27 1.75
C MET A 38 40.37 37.56 0.48
N ILE A 39 41.43 36.75 0.56
CA ILE A 39 41.75 35.77 -0.47
C ILE A 39 40.73 34.65 -0.27
N PRO A 40 39.81 34.42 -1.22
CA PRO A 40 38.87 33.31 -1.11
C PRO A 40 39.68 32.03 -0.97
N ASN A 41 39.37 31.19 0.02
CA ASN A 41 39.99 29.88 0.15
C ASN A 41 39.75 29.14 -1.19
N PRO A 42 40.79 28.83 -1.98
CA PRO A 42 40.63 28.21 -3.29
C PRO A 42 40.02 26.80 -3.20
N ASN A 43 40.04 26.20 -2.00
CA ASN A 43 39.44 24.90 -1.70
C ASN A 43 38.05 25.01 -1.06
N ALA A 44 37.49 26.22 -0.93
CA ALA A 44 36.11 26.37 -0.46
C ALA A 44 35.16 25.69 -1.46
N LEU A 45 34.12 25.04 -0.92
CA LEU A 45 33.08 24.45 -1.75
C LEU A 45 32.30 25.57 -2.45
N VAL A 46 32.06 25.41 -3.74
CA VAL A 46 31.34 26.34 -4.60
C VAL A 46 30.20 25.60 -5.26
N ALA A 47 29.00 26.19 -5.26
CA ALA A 47 27.86 25.64 -5.98
C ALA A 47 28.20 25.51 -7.47
N ALA A 48 27.95 24.33 -8.04
CA ALA A 48 28.07 24.10 -9.47
C ALA A 48 26.90 24.77 -10.20
N THR A 49 27.17 25.29 -11.38
CA THR A 49 26.09 25.63 -12.32
C THR A 49 25.48 24.36 -12.91
N PRO A 50 24.22 24.37 -13.38
CA PRO A 50 23.58 23.18 -13.95
C PRO A 50 24.33 22.55 -15.14
N GLY A 51 25.09 23.35 -15.90
CA GLY A 51 25.94 22.85 -16.99
C GLY A 51 27.24 22.21 -16.51
N GLU A 52 27.71 22.56 -15.30
CA GLU A 52 28.89 21.95 -14.66
C GLU A 52 28.51 20.64 -13.97
N LEU A 53 27.51 20.66 -13.10
CA LEU A 53 27.04 19.49 -12.37
C LEU A 53 25.59 19.70 -11.90
N ALA A 54 24.74 18.72 -12.14
CA ALA A 54 23.39 18.69 -11.59
C ALA A 54 23.01 17.27 -11.12
N VAL A 55 22.18 17.21 -10.08
CA VAL A 55 21.63 15.97 -9.50
C VAL A 55 20.14 15.94 -9.78
N THR A 56 19.63 14.79 -10.21
CA THR A 56 18.19 14.54 -10.37
C THR A 56 17.83 13.24 -9.68
N ILE A 57 16.67 13.19 -9.04
CA ILE A 57 16.13 11.96 -8.43
C ILE A 57 14.87 11.57 -9.18
N SER A 58 14.71 10.29 -9.46
CA SER A 58 13.53 9.74 -10.11
C SER A 58 13.08 8.45 -9.46
N GLY A 59 11.76 8.29 -9.33
CA GLY A 59 11.09 7.19 -8.64
C GLY A 59 9.85 7.71 -7.93
N ALA A 60 9.01 6.79 -7.43
CA ALA A 60 7.97 7.16 -6.47
C ALA A 60 8.64 7.66 -5.19
N ASN A 61 8.08 8.66 -4.52
CA ASN A 61 8.63 9.20 -3.28
C ASN A 61 7.75 8.87 -2.07
N ARG A 62 6.77 7.98 -2.25
CA ARG A 62 5.89 7.47 -1.20
C ARG A 62 5.92 5.95 -1.19
N HIS A 63 6.27 5.39 -0.03
CA HIS A 63 6.51 3.96 0.15
C HIS A 63 5.92 3.45 1.44
N PHE A 64 5.71 2.13 1.53
CA PHE A 64 5.38 1.51 2.81
C PHE A 64 6.63 1.28 3.66
N SER A 65 6.45 1.21 4.99
CA SER A 65 7.56 1.04 5.93
C SER A 65 8.35 -0.27 5.73
N ASP A 66 7.74 -1.31 5.19
CA ASP A 66 8.32 -2.62 4.90
C ASP A 66 8.58 -2.86 3.41
N GLU A 67 8.29 -1.86 2.58
CA GLU A 67 8.46 -2.00 1.14
C GLU A 67 9.94 -1.86 0.79
N THR A 68 10.45 -2.82 0.01
CA THR A 68 11.71 -2.62 -0.68
C THR A 68 11.50 -1.68 -1.85
N TYR A 69 12.23 -0.57 -1.86
CA TYR A 69 12.18 0.38 -2.97
C TYR A 69 13.54 0.90 -3.38
N VAL A 70 13.59 1.43 -4.61
CA VAL A 70 14.79 1.98 -5.23
C VAL A 70 14.47 3.29 -5.93
N LEU A 71 15.26 4.32 -5.64
CA LEU A 71 15.23 5.62 -6.30
C LEU A 71 16.48 5.78 -7.15
N ALA A 72 16.31 6.16 -8.41
CA ALA A 72 17.43 6.38 -9.32
C ALA A 72 17.99 7.79 -9.16
N VAL A 73 19.33 7.89 -9.13
CA VAL A 73 20.09 9.14 -9.03
C VAL A 73 20.74 9.43 -10.39
N GLY A 74 20.26 10.47 -11.04
CA GLY A 74 20.83 11.02 -12.26
C GLY A 74 21.90 12.08 -11.98
N LEU A 75 22.98 12.06 -12.76
CA LEU A 75 24.01 13.09 -12.78
C LEU A 75 24.18 13.62 -14.19
N THR A 76 24.14 14.94 -14.35
CA THR A 76 24.36 15.60 -15.64
C THR A 76 25.36 16.74 -15.51
N GLY A 77 25.86 17.24 -16.65
CA GLY A 77 26.88 18.30 -16.70
C GLY A 77 28.28 17.77 -17.02
N SER A 78 29.20 18.69 -17.30
CA SER A 78 30.57 18.38 -17.72
C SER A 78 31.41 17.68 -16.64
N LEU A 79 31.02 17.79 -15.37
CA LEU A 79 31.71 17.21 -14.21
C LEU A 79 31.05 15.92 -13.69
N ALA A 80 29.98 15.43 -14.33
CA ALA A 80 29.19 14.30 -13.83
C ALA A 80 30.00 13.00 -13.66
N THR A 81 30.95 12.73 -14.56
CA THR A 81 31.74 11.48 -14.56
C THR A 81 32.74 11.42 -13.40
N SER A 82 33.22 12.57 -12.92
CA SER A 82 34.18 12.65 -11.81
C SER A 82 33.52 12.98 -10.47
N ALA A 83 32.18 13.06 -10.43
CA ALA A 83 31.45 13.40 -9.23
C ALA A 83 31.27 12.18 -8.31
N THR A 84 31.46 12.40 -7.01
CA THR A 84 31.13 11.45 -5.95
C THR A 84 29.79 11.81 -5.33
N LEU A 85 28.93 10.81 -5.13
CA LEU A 85 27.62 10.97 -4.50
C LEU A 85 27.68 10.72 -2.99
N SER A 86 26.89 11.47 -2.22
CA SER A 86 26.66 11.25 -0.80
C SER A 86 25.23 11.62 -0.41
N LEU A 87 24.73 11.01 0.67
CA LEU A 87 23.53 11.47 1.36
C LEU A 87 23.93 12.43 2.49
N GLU A 88 23.30 13.58 2.54
CA GLU A 88 23.48 14.59 3.58
C GLU A 88 22.22 14.64 4.44
N ASP A 89 22.37 14.62 5.77
CA ASP A 89 21.27 14.70 6.75
C ASP A 89 20.05 13.82 6.44
N SER A 90 20.28 12.70 5.75
CA SER A 90 19.23 11.81 5.25
C SER A 90 18.95 10.69 6.26
N PRO A 91 17.75 10.07 6.21
CA PRO A 91 17.39 8.99 7.12
C PRO A 91 18.38 7.83 7.09
N SER A 92 18.72 7.31 8.26
CA SER A 92 19.74 6.26 8.43
C SER A 92 19.37 4.91 7.83
N PHE A 93 18.09 4.68 7.52
CA PHE A 93 17.61 3.47 6.87
C PHE A 93 17.84 3.45 5.35
N LEU A 94 18.24 4.59 4.76
CA LEU A 94 18.57 4.69 3.34
C LEU A 94 20.02 4.26 3.09
N GLU A 95 20.21 3.41 2.09
CA GLU A 95 21.51 3.06 1.56
C GLU A 95 21.72 3.73 0.20
N LEU A 96 22.90 4.35 -0.01
CA LEU A 96 23.30 4.90 -1.29
C LEU A 96 24.35 4.00 -1.95
N ASN A 97 23.98 3.34 -3.05
CA ASN A 97 24.93 2.68 -3.92
C ASN A 97 25.46 3.67 -4.97
N THR A 98 26.68 4.16 -4.75
CA THR A 98 27.31 5.16 -5.62
C THR A 98 27.73 4.62 -6.99
N GLN A 99 27.91 3.30 -7.13
CA GLN A 99 28.29 2.66 -8.39
C GLN A 99 27.09 2.55 -9.33
N ASN A 100 25.97 2.05 -8.80
CA ASN A 100 24.72 1.89 -9.54
C ASN A 100 23.88 3.17 -9.56
N LYS A 101 24.27 4.19 -8.78
CA LYS A 101 23.59 5.47 -8.62
C LYS A 101 22.13 5.28 -8.20
N VAL A 102 21.93 4.50 -7.14
CA VAL A 102 20.62 4.22 -6.58
C VAL A 102 20.61 4.45 -5.08
N ILE A 103 19.48 4.94 -4.58
CA ILE A 103 19.15 4.97 -3.16
C ILE A 103 18.15 3.84 -2.93
N SER A 104 18.34 3.03 -1.90
CA SER A 104 17.46 1.91 -1.59
C SER A 104 17.18 1.81 -0.10
N ALA A 105 16.04 1.22 0.23
CA ALA A 105 15.73 0.73 1.56
C ALA A 105 15.05 -0.64 1.43
N GLN A 106 15.24 -1.49 2.44
CA GLN A 106 14.47 -2.71 2.63
C GLN A 106 13.34 -2.49 3.64
N TYR A 107 13.64 -1.70 4.68
CA TYR A 107 12.71 -1.23 5.69
C TYR A 107 12.97 0.26 5.95
N SER A 108 11.93 0.98 6.29
CA SER A 108 11.92 2.43 6.46
C SER A 108 11.10 2.82 7.68
N VAL A 109 11.55 3.88 8.36
CA VAL A 109 10.82 4.43 9.50
C VAL A 109 9.67 5.27 8.97
N ALA A 110 8.46 5.03 9.47
CA ALA A 110 7.27 5.79 9.10
C ALA A 110 7.41 7.30 9.34
N GLY A 111 6.75 8.09 8.50
CA GLY A 111 6.72 9.55 8.57
C GLY A 111 7.27 10.24 7.32
N GLU A 112 7.30 11.57 7.36
CA GLU A 112 7.84 12.43 6.32
C GLU A 112 9.33 12.67 6.57
N HIS A 113 10.15 12.45 5.55
CA HIS A 113 11.59 12.60 5.61
C HIS A 113 12.08 13.51 4.48
N THR A 114 12.97 14.45 4.81
CA THR A 114 13.71 15.17 3.78
C THR A 114 14.99 14.39 3.45
N VAL A 115 15.19 14.08 2.18
CA VAL A 115 16.40 13.41 1.68
C VAL A 115 17.19 14.39 0.84
N THR A 116 18.46 14.57 1.16
CA THR A 116 19.37 15.45 0.39
C THR A 116 20.50 14.63 -0.22
N VAL A 117 20.54 14.62 -1.53
CA VAL A 117 21.57 13.93 -2.33
C VAL A 117 22.55 14.98 -2.83
N SER A 118 23.81 14.81 -2.49
CA SER A 118 24.89 15.72 -2.83
C SER A 118 25.86 15.04 -3.79
N ALA A 119 26.30 15.78 -4.81
CA ALA A 119 27.31 15.37 -5.77
C ALA A 119 28.46 16.36 -5.73
N LYS A 120 29.68 15.84 -5.55
CA LYS A 120 30.89 16.66 -5.44
C LYS A 120 31.92 16.26 -6.50
N SER A 121 32.44 17.25 -7.23
CA SER A 121 33.55 17.09 -8.16
C SER A 121 34.58 18.19 -7.91
N GLY A 122 35.71 17.84 -7.30
CA GLY A 122 36.70 18.82 -6.82
C GLY A 122 36.11 19.74 -5.76
N ASN A 123 36.12 21.06 -6.00
CA ASN A 123 35.48 22.06 -5.14
C ASN A 123 34.04 22.40 -5.55
N LYS A 124 33.52 21.80 -6.64
CA LYS A 124 32.16 22.04 -7.11
C LYS A 124 31.17 21.05 -6.48
N VAL A 125 30.05 21.58 -6.00
CA VAL A 125 28.99 20.78 -5.35
C VAL A 125 27.64 21.10 -5.98
N ALA A 126 26.84 20.08 -6.21
CA ALA A 126 25.43 20.19 -6.57
C ALA A 126 24.61 19.30 -5.63
N SER A 127 23.44 19.76 -5.21
CA SER A 127 22.56 19.00 -4.33
C SER A 127 21.13 19.02 -4.84
N ALA A 128 20.40 17.94 -4.61
CA ALA A 128 18.96 17.85 -4.82
C ALA A 128 18.31 17.34 -3.53
N SER A 129 17.23 18.00 -3.12
CA SER A 129 16.42 17.56 -1.98
C SER A 129 15.02 17.18 -2.44
N PHE A 130 14.46 16.14 -1.84
CA PHE A 130 13.08 15.73 -2.05
C PHE A 130 12.47 15.23 -0.74
N GLU A 131 11.15 15.24 -0.70
CA GLU A 131 10.37 14.67 0.41
C GLU A 131 10.08 13.20 0.12
N LEU A 132 10.40 12.34 1.08
CA LEU A 132 10.15 10.91 1.10
C LEU A 132 9.10 10.63 2.18
N ILE A 133 7.95 10.10 1.78
CA ILE A 133 6.84 9.78 2.68
C ILE A 133 6.82 8.28 2.90
N ILE A 134 6.92 7.86 4.15
CA ILE A 134 6.85 6.45 4.53
C ILE A 134 5.56 6.20 5.30
N ASP A 135 4.62 5.48 4.69
CA ASP A 135 3.36 5.13 5.31
C ASP A 135 3.51 3.92 6.23
N ALA A 136 2.92 4.03 7.41
CA ALA A 136 2.78 2.90 8.34
C ALA A 136 1.46 2.12 8.14
N SER A 137 0.46 2.75 7.52
CA SER A 137 -0.93 2.51 7.92
C SER A 137 -1.86 2.12 6.76
N LEU A 138 -1.41 2.22 5.50
CA LEU A 138 -2.31 2.08 4.35
C LEU A 138 -2.92 0.68 4.17
N ASN A 139 -2.29 -0.38 4.70
CA ASN A 139 -2.89 -1.71 4.73
C ASN A 139 -3.97 -1.78 5.82
N ALA A 140 -5.18 -1.36 5.49
CA ALA A 140 -6.26 -1.25 6.44
C ALA A 140 -7.63 -1.34 5.78
N ARG A 141 -8.64 -1.45 6.65
CA ARG A 141 -10.04 -1.33 6.31
C ARG A 141 -10.51 0.08 6.59
N TYR A 142 -11.34 0.58 5.70
CA TYR A 142 -11.97 1.87 5.84
C TYR A 142 -13.47 1.72 5.65
N GLN A 143 -14.24 2.50 6.39
CA GLN A 143 -15.68 2.62 6.19
C GLN A 143 -16.09 4.07 6.25
N GLY A 144 -16.97 4.45 5.35
CA GLY A 144 -17.54 5.78 5.32
C GLY A 144 -18.90 5.79 4.65
N ILE A 145 -19.45 6.98 4.49
CA ILE A 145 -20.70 7.22 3.78
C ILE A 145 -20.40 8.25 2.67
N THR A 146 -21.12 8.17 1.56
CA THR A 146 -21.06 9.19 0.51
C THR A 146 -21.48 10.55 1.05
N ARG A 147 -21.07 11.59 0.34
CA ARG A 147 -21.51 12.96 0.63
C ARG A 147 -23.04 13.14 0.63
N SER A 148 -23.78 12.30 -0.10
CA SER A 148 -25.24 12.31 -0.13
C SER A 148 -25.89 11.58 1.05
N ASP A 149 -25.12 10.91 1.89
CA ASP A 149 -25.58 10.02 2.97
C ASP A 149 -26.43 8.82 2.50
N GLU A 150 -26.50 8.58 1.18
CA GLU A 150 -27.35 7.54 0.59
C GLU A 150 -26.65 6.19 0.44
N THR A 151 -25.32 6.16 0.48
CA THR A 151 -24.54 4.95 0.21
C THR A 151 -23.41 4.79 1.22
N SER A 152 -23.35 3.63 1.84
CA SER A 152 -22.23 3.21 2.70
C SER A 152 -21.13 2.57 1.86
N TYR A 153 -19.89 2.94 2.17
CA TYR A 153 -18.68 2.42 1.53
C TYR A 153 -17.86 1.64 2.53
N THR A 154 -17.34 0.51 2.07
CA THR A 154 -16.23 -0.16 2.72
C THR A 154 -15.10 -0.32 1.73
N ALA A 155 -13.87 -0.12 2.19
CA ALA A 155 -12.67 -0.32 1.39
C ALA A 155 -11.66 -1.16 2.18
N LEU A 156 -10.96 -2.02 1.47
CA LEU A 156 -9.83 -2.80 1.93
C LEU A 156 -8.65 -2.42 1.03
N ILE A 157 -7.65 -1.76 1.59
CA ILE A 157 -6.41 -1.43 0.89
C ILE A 157 -5.33 -2.42 1.35
N THR A 158 -4.59 -2.95 0.39
CA THR A 158 -3.53 -3.95 0.58
C THR A 158 -2.14 -3.31 0.44
N ARG A 159 -1.10 -4.00 0.93
CA ARG A 159 0.30 -3.56 0.75
C ARG A 159 0.73 -3.59 -0.71
N SER A 160 0.25 -4.53 -1.52
CA SER A 160 0.54 -4.55 -2.96
C SER A 160 -0.18 -3.45 -3.78
N ARG A 161 -0.55 -2.32 -3.15
CA ARG A 161 -1.30 -1.18 -3.75
C ARG A 161 -2.56 -1.59 -4.52
N LYS A 162 -3.28 -2.58 -3.98
CA LYS A 162 -4.63 -2.93 -4.43
C LYS A 162 -5.66 -2.40 -3.48
N ILE A 163 -6.78 -1.98 -4.03
CA ILE A 163 -7.96 -1.60 -3.28
C ILE A 163 -9.12 -2.47 -3.71
N PHE A 164 -9.85 -3.01 -2.75
CA PHE A 164 -11.17 -3.60 -2.94
C PHE A 164 -12.17 -2.70 -2.25
N TRP A 165 -13.27 -2.35 -2.91
CA TRP A 165 -14.32 -1.56 -2.27
C TRP A 165 -15.70 -2.08 -2.61
N GLU A 166 -16.61 -1.85 -1.68
CA GLU A 166 -18.01 -2.26 -1.77
C GLU A 166 -18.88 -1.06 -1.42
N ALA A 167 -19.99 -0.92 -2.16
CA ALA A 167 -20.97 0.12 -1.90
C ALA A 167 -22.35 -0.52 -1.71
N ALA A 168 -23.04 -0.12 -0.64
CA ALA A 168 -24.39 -0.56 -0.31
C ALA A 168 -25.27 0.65 -0.01
N PRO A 169 -26.58 0.64 -0.34
CA PRO A 169 -27.51 1.65 0.14
C PRO A 169 -27.36 1.85 1.66
N ALA A 170 -27.41 3.09 2.12
CA ALA A 170 -27.20 3.40 3.54
C ALA A 170 -28.21 2.64 4.42
N GLY A 171 -27.69 1.87 5.38
CA GLY A 171 -28.50 1.01 6.27
C GLY A 171 -28.85 -0.37 5.70
N ASP A 172 -28.47 -0.67 4.45
CA ASP A 172 -28.51 -2.04 3.90
C ASP A 172 -27.17 -2.75 4.18
N LEU A 173 -27.26 -4.05 4.41
CA LEU A 173 -26.11 -4.93 4.61
C LEU A 173 -25.65 -5.58 3.29
N ASN A 174 -26.44 -5.45 2.23
CA ASN A 174 -26.16 -6.06 0.94
C ASN A 174 -25.55 -5.04 -0.03
N PRO A 175 -24.25 -5.12 -0.34
CA PRO A 175 -23.64 -4.30 -1.36
C PRO A 175 -24.27 -4.54 -2.73
N THR A 176 -24.46 -3.45 -3.48
CA THR A 176 -24.93 -3.47 -4.87
C THR A 176 -23.79 -3.24 -5.86
N LEU A 177 -22.60 -2.94 -5.34
CA LEU A 177 -21.39 -2.72 -6.10
C LEU A 177 -20.21 -3.39 -5.39
N HIS A 178 -19.43 -4.17 -6.14
CA HIS A 178 -18.18 -4.75 -5.70
C HIS A 178 -17.10 -4.40 -6.70
N CYS A 179 -15.96 -3.95 -6.20
CA CYS A 179 -14.92 -3.40 -7.04
C CYS A 179 -13.54 -3.83 -6.59
N TRP A 180 -12.62 -3.79 -7.53
CA TRP A 180 -11.20 -3.86 -7.26
C TRP A 180 -10.44 -2.94 -8.21
N GLY A 181 -9.23 -2.55 -7.82
CA GLY A 181 -8.31 -1.83 -8.69
C GLY A 181 -6.89 -1.78 -8.13
N ASN A 182 -5.97 -1.42 -8.99
CA ASN A 182 -4.58 -1.13 -8.63
C ASN A 182 -4.39 0.39 -8.64
N PHE A 183 -3.54 0.90 -7.77
CA PHE A 183 -3.22 2.33 -7.75
C PHE A 183 -1.74 2.59 -7.62
N GLU A 184 -1.34 3.76 -8.10
CA GLU A 184 -0.03 4.34 -7.86
C GLU A 184 -0.18 5.50 -6.89
N THR A 185 0.82 5.68 -6.03
CA THR A 185 0.85 6.74 -5.02
C THR A 185 1.75 7.88 -5.45
N ASP A 186 1.27 9.11 -5.30
CA ASP A 186 2.08 10.32 -5.22
C ASP A 186 2.18 10.80 -3.76
N THR A 187 2.70 12.01 -3.55
CA THR A 187 2.86 12.61 -2.21
C THR A 187 1.57 12.65 -1.38
N THR A 188 0.44 12.99 -1.98
CA THR A 188 -0.82 13.29 -1.26
C THR A 188 -2.03 12.52 -1.77
N SER A 189 -1.90 11.91 -2.94
CA SER A 189 -2.96 11.23 -3.63
C SER A 189 -2.48 9.89 -4.17
N ALA A 190 -3.43 9.02 -4.49
CA ALA A 190 -3.20 7.85 -5.28
C ALA A 190 -4.20 7.86 -6.43
N THR A 191 -3.76 7.43 -7.61
CA THR A 191 -4.64 7.32 -8.77
C THR A 191 -4.59 5.90 -9.27
N GLY A 192 -5.74 5.40 -9.70
CA GLY A 192 -5.85 4.00 -10.07
C GLY A 192 -6.96 3.74 -11.04
N THR A 193 -6.90 2.54 -11.61
CA THR A 193 -7.94 2.02 -12.48
C THR A 193 -8.31 0.61 -12.04
N GLY A 194 -9.51 0.21 -12.39
CA GLY A 194 -10.05 -1.05 -11.93
C GLY A 194 -11.38 -1.38 -12.57
N HIS A 195 -12.03 -2.37 -11.97
CA HIS A 195 -13.26 -2.93 -12.49
C HIS A 195 -14.23 -3.26 -11.37
N CYS A 196 -15.51 -3.10 -11.68
CA CYS A 196 -16.58 -3.35 -10.74
C CYS A 196 -17.65 -4.24 -11.32
N LYS A 197 -18.23 -5.05 -10.46
CA LYS A 197 -19.53 -5.67 -10.65
C LYS A 197 -20.59 -4.82 -9.99
N ARG A 198 -21.61 -4.49 -10.75
CA ARG A 198 -22.80 -3.78 -10.27
C ARG A 198 -24.03 -4.64 -10.45
N LEU A 199 -24.86 -4.68 -9.41
CA LEU A 199 -26.20 -5.25 -9.50
C LEU A 199 -27.14 -4.29 -10.22
N VAL A 200 -27.83 -4.81 -11.22
CA VAL A 200 -28.84 -4.11 -12.02
C VAL A 200 -30.13 -4.93 -12.06
N SER A 201 -31.25 -4.34 -12.48
CA SER A 201 -32.60 -4.93 -12.40
C SER A 201 -32.69 -6.37 -12.92
N ASP A 202 -31.93 -6.69 -13.96
CA ASP A 202 -32.02 -7.97 -14.68
C ASP A 202 -30.72 -8.80 -14.65
N GLY A 203 -29.76 -8.44 -13.78
CA GLY A 203 -28.51 -9.20 -13.67
C GLY A 203 -27.33 -8.43 -13.07
N VAL A 204 -26.14 -8.74 -13.59
CA VAL A 204 -24.86 -8.13 -13.17
C VAL A 204 -24.24 -7.43 -14.37
N ALA A 205 -23.85 -6.18 -14.19
CA ALA A 205 -23.09 -5.41 -15.16
C ALA A 205 -21.63 -5.28 -14.71
N VAL A 206 -20.70 -5.39 -15.65
CA VAL A 206 -19.28 -5.09 -15.42
C VAL A 206 -19.00 -3.69 -15.94
N VAL A 207 -18.42 -2.85 -15.08
CA VAL A 207 -18.07 -1.46 -15.40
C VAL A 207 -16.59 -1.22 -15.10
N ARG A 208 -15.98 -0.28 -15.81
CA ARG A 208 -14.64 0.23 -15.52
C ARG A 208 -14.74 1.30 -14.44
N ALA A 209 -13.71 1.40 -13.61
CA ALA A 209 -13.58 2.42 -12.59
C ALA A 209 -12.23 3.13 -12.75
N ASN A 210 -12.26 4.46 -12.87
CA ASN A 210 -11.09 5.29 -12.66
C ASN A 210 -11.29 5.98 -11.30
N PHE A 211 -10.28 5.99 -10.46
CA PHE A 211 -10.43 6.51 -9.11
C PHE A 211 -9.22 7.29 -8.63
N ASN A 212 -9.50 8.26 -7.77
CA ASN A 212 -8.53 9.00 -7.00
C ASN A 212 -8.75 8.68 -5.52
N LEU A 213 -7.67 8.40 -4.81
CA LEU A 213 -7.62 8.25 -3.38
C LEU A 213 -6.90 9.46 -2.79
N ASN A 214 -7.53 10.14 -1.84
CA ASN A 214 -6.79 11.03 -0.97
C ASN A 214 -6.46 10.25 0.30
N LEU A 215 -5.17 10.12 0.58
CA LEU A 215 -4.66 9.22 1.60
C LEU A 215 -4.15 10.03 2.79
N ASN A 216 -4.87 9.95 3.90
CA ASN A 216 -4.43 10.41 5.22
C ASN A 216 -4.23 9.18 6.13
N GLU A 217 -3.43 9.31 7.19
CA GLU A 217 -3.03 8.20 8.07
C GLU A 217 -4.23 7.39 8.62
N ASP A 218 -5.31 8.09 8.97
CA ASP A 218 -6.52 7.54 9.61
C ASP A 218 -7.77 7.59 8.70
N GLU A 219 -7.68 8.28 7.57
CA GLU A 219 -8.83 8.54 6.69
C GLU A 219 -8.45 8.40 5.22
N VAL A 220 -9.34 7.78 4.45
CA VAL A 220 -9.24 7.73 3.00
C VAL A 220 -10.46 8.39 2.39
N MET A 221 -10.24 9.29 1.44
CA MET A 221 -11.30 9.72 0.52
C MET A 221 -11.16 8.96 -0.78
N ILE A 222 -12.28 8.51 -1.32
CA ILE A 222 -12.32 7.89 -2.65
C ILE A 222 -13.26 8.68 -3.55
N GLU A 223 -12.76 9.07 -4.70
CA GLU A 223 -13.53 9.63 -5.81
C GLU A 223 -13.44 8.64 -6.96
N VAL A 224 -14.59 8.18 -7.47
CA VAL A 224 -14.65 7.17 -8.53
C VAL A 224 -15.52 7.65 -9.68
N GLU A 225 -15.01 7.48 -10.89
CA GLU A 225 -15.75 7.61 -12.14
C GLU A 225 -15.96 6.24 -12.76
N TYR A 226 -17.23 5.86 -12.95
CA TYR A 226 -17.59 4.58 -13.56
C TYR A 226 -17.92 4.76 -15.03
N GLN A 227 -17.39 3.85 -15.86
CA GLN A 227 -17.55 3.87 -17.31
C GLN A 227 -18.03 2.53 -17.83
N ASP A 228 -18.76 2.54 -18.95
CA ASP A 228 -19.11 1.31 -19.65
C ASP A 228 -17.91 0.71 -20.42
N SER A 229 -18.14 -0.41 -21.10
CA SER A 229 -17.12 -1.09 -21.90
C SER A 229 -16.57 -0.26 -23.07
N SER A 230 -17.30 0.77 -23.52
CA SER A 230 -16.88 1.70 -24.58
C SER A 230 -16.09 2.91 -24.05
N GLY A 231 -16.00 3.06 -22.72
CA GLY A 231 -15.40 4.22 -22.05
C GLY A 231 -16.36 5.39 -21.85
N SER A 232 -17.66 5.21 -22.12
CA SER A 232 -18.65 6.24 -21.87
C SER A 232 -18.95 6.34 -20.37
N ALA A 233 -18.99 7.57 -19.84
CA ALA A 233 -19.29 7.83 -18.45
C ALA A 233 -20.71 7.35 -18.08
N LEU A 234 -20.83 6.65 -16.96
CA LEU A 234 -22.10 6.15 -16.43
C LEU A 234 -22.55 6.97 -15.22
N PHE A 235 -21.71 7.06 -14.19
CA PHE A 235 -21.96 7.80 -12.95
C PHE A 235 -20.63 8.03 -12.22
N SER A 236 -20.63 8.93 -11.24
CA SER A 236 -19.49 9.15 -10.34
C SER A 236 -19.96 9.18 -8.90
N GLU A 237 -19.06 8.79 -7.99
CA GLU A 237 -19.33 8.73 -6.56
C GLU A 237 -18.13 9.27 -5.78
N THR A 238 -18.41 9.88 -4.63
CA THR A 238 -17.37 10.38 -3.72
C THR A 238 -17.72 10.04 -2.28
N ALA A 239 -16.84 9.31 -1.61
CA ALA A 239 -16.86 9.15 -0.15
C ALA A 239 -15.80 10.06 0.46
N THR A 240 -16.25 11.08 1.19
CA THR A 240 -15.42 12.23 1.60
C THR A 240 -14.67 12.06 2.92
N ALA A 241 -14.88 10.95 3.64
CA ALA A 241 -14.11 10.58 4.82
C ALA A 241 -14.44 9.14 5.20
N MET A 242 -13.75 8.16 4.62
CA MET A 242 -13.81 6.79 5.12
C MET A 242 -12.81 6.67 6.26
N THR A 243 -13.31 6.47 7.47
CA THR A 243 -12.48 6.30 8.66
C THR A 243 -11.97 4.87 8.73
N ARG A 244 -10.73 4.73 9.17
CA ARG A 244 -10.12 3.45 9.43
C ARG A 244 -10.90 2.64 10.48
N LEU A 245 -11.12 1.35 10.21
CA LEU A 245 -11.79 0.41 11.09
C LEU A 245 -10.76 -0.40 11.89
N ASP A 246 -10.26 0.15 13.00
CA ASP A 246 -9.33 -0.53 13.90
C ASP A 246 -9.99 -1.52 14.88
N ARG A 247 -11.31 -1.73 14.78
CA ARG A 247 -12.11 -2.30 15.90
C ARG A 247 -12.18 -3.83 15.98
N GLU A 248 -11.51 -4.55 15.10
CA GLU A 248 -11.44 -6.02 15.16
C GLU A 248 -10.01 -6.45 14.88
N TYR A 249 -9.13 -6.19 15.83
CA TYR A 249 -7.77 -6.70 15.86
C TYR A 249 -7.83 -8.22 15.81
N LEU A 250 -7.31 -8.84 14.75
CA LEU A 250 -6.78 -10.19 14.91
C LEU A 250 -5.37 -10.03 15.44
N ASP A 251 -5.10 -10.61 16.60
CA ASP A 251 -3.72 -10.77 17.05
C ASP A 251 -2.94 -11.52 15.96
N GLU A 252 -1.72 -11.05 15.64
CA GLU A 252 -0.86 -11.71 14.66
C GLU A 252 -0.56 -13.17 15.05
N SER A 253 -0.68 -13.48 16.35
CA SER A 253 -0.53 -14.82 16.92
C SER A 253 -1.80 -15.69 16.85
N VAL A 254 -2.92 -15.17 16.33
CA VAL A 254 -4.13 -15.99 16.15
C VAL A 254 -3.81 -17.15 15.21
N ASP A 255 -4.04 -18.36 15.73
CA ASP A 255 -3.99 -19.57 14.94
C ASP A 255 -5.10 -19.55 13.88
N ILE A 256 -4.69 -19.45 12.62
CA ILE A 256 -5.57 -19.50 11.45
C ILE A 256 -5.68 -20.91 10.85
N THR A 257 -5.02 -21.91 11.44
CA THR A 257 -5.10 -23.28 10.94
C THR A 257 -6.48 -23.88 11.20
N GLY A 258 -6.86 -24.83 10.34
CA GLY A 258 -8.10 -25.59 10.50
C GLY A 258 -8.90 -25.72 9.22
N ILE A 259 -10.17 -26.10 9.40
CA ILE A 259 -11.12 -26.36 8.31
C ILE A 259 -12.17 -25.27 8.28
N TYR A 260 -12.44 -24.78 7.07
CA TYR A 260 -13.28 -23.66 6.78
C TYR A 260 -14.39 -24.03 5.81
N VAL A 261 -15.61 -23.62 6.14
CA VAL A 261 -16.81 -23.86 5.33
C VAL A 261 -17.35 -22.54 4.82
N SER A 262 -17.80 -22.52 3.57
CA SER A 262 -18.38 -21.34 2.94
C SER A 262 -19.70 -20.96 3.61
N THR A 263 -19.85 -19.69 4.01
CA THR A 263 -21.07 -19.19 4.65
C THR A 263 -22.15 -18.80 3.63
N GLN A 264 -21.81 -18.76 2.34
CA GLN A 264 -22.67 -18.26 1.28
C GLN A 264 -23.36 -19.34 0.45
N LEU A 265 -22.86 -20.58 0.51
CA LEU A 265 -23.27 -21.71 -0.31
C LEU A 265 -23.07 -23.01 0.45
N GLY A 266 -24.11 -23.84 0.51
CA GLY A 266 -24.02 -25.21 1.02
C GLY A 266 -23.40 -26.18 0.02
N SER A 267 -23.01 -27.36 0.50
CA SER A 267 -22.53 -28.49 -0.32
C SER A 267 -21.24 -28.25 -1.12
N LEU A 268 -20.48 -27.22 -0.78
CA LEU A 268 -19.16 -26.95 -1.36
C LEU A 268 -18.06 -27.71 -0.65
N ARG A 269 -16.99 -28.06 -1.38
CA ARG A 269 -15.72 -28.48 -0.78
C ARG A 269 -15.24 -27.47 0.25
N TRP A 270 -14.62 -27.98 1.29
CA TRP A 270 -14.13 -27.18 2.40
C TRP A 270 -12.73 -26.67 2.07
N ILE A 271 -12.30 -25.64 2.79
CA ILE A 271 -10.94 -25.12 2.68
C ILE A 271 -10.17 -25.52 3.92
N GLN A 272 -8.98 -26.06 3.74
CA GLN A 272 -8.02 -26.26 4.82
C GLN A 272 -6.97 -25.16 4.77
N VAL A 273 -6.63 -24.63 5.95
CA VAL A 273 -5.40 -23.87 6.18
C VAL A 273 -4.47 -24.75 7.01
N ASP A 274 -3.33 -25.14 6.44
CA ASP A 274 -2.34 -25.96 7.14
C ASP A 274 -1.34 -25.12 7.96
N THR A 275 -0.44 -25.80 8.66
CA THR A 275 0.58 -25.17 9.52
C THR A 275 1.62 -24.35 8.75
N ASP A 276 1.74 -24.57 7.45
CA ASP A 276 2.60 -23.80 6.55
C ASP A 276 1.84 -22.61 5.93
N ASN A 277 0.62 -22.33 6.43
CA ASN A 277 -0.33 -21.34 5.92
C ASN A 277 -0.73 -21.56 4.46
N VAL A 278 -0.71 -22.80 3.99
CA VAL A 278 -1.20 -23.16 2.67
C VAL A 278 -2.70 -23.40 2.74
N LEU A 279 -3.41 -22.71 1.86
CA LEU A 279 -4.85 -22.84 1.63
C LEU A 279 -5.07 -23.83 0.50
N ARG A 280 -5.86 -24.87 0.78
CA ARG A 280 -6.24 -25.89 -0.21
C ARG A 280 -7.70 -26.30 -0.10
N ASP A 281 -8.30 -26.66 -1.23
CA ASP A 281 -9.60 -27.33 -1.18
C ASP A 281 -9.44 -28.78 -0.70
N VAL A 282 -10.31 -29.19 0.21
CA VAL A 282 -10.37 -30.56 0.74
C VAL A 282 -11.75 -31.16 0.51
N GLY A 283 -11.75 -32.43 0.14
CA GLY A 283 -12.99 -33.19 -0.03
C GLY A 283 -13.61 -33.52 1.33
N ALA A 284 -14.93 -33.38 1.44
CA ALA A 284 -15.71 -33.90 2.55
C ALA A 284 -16.87 -34.75 2.00
N SER A 285 -17.24 -35.83 2.70
CA SER A 285 -18.33 -36.71 2.26
C SER A 285 -19.65 -35.94 2.14
N GLY A 286 -20.27 -35.94 0.96
CA GLY A 286 -21.48 -35.14 0.68
C GLY A 286 -21.21 -33.72 0.16
N TYR A 287 -19.94 -33.33 0.02
CA TYR A 287 -19.49 -32.02 -0.44
C TYR A 287 -18.53 -32.20 -1.64
N GLU A 288 -19.10 -32.47 -2.81
CA GLU A 288 -18.31 -32.75 -4.02
C GLU A 288 -18.16 -31.53 -4.94
N ARG A 289 -18.97 -30.50 -4.75
CA ARG A 289 -18.95 -29.30 -5.59
C ARG A 289 -17.77 -28.41 -5.21
N VAL A 290 -16.84 -28.23 -6.15
CA VAL A 290 -15.70 -27.32 -5.98
C VAL A 290 -16.20 -25.87 -6.14
N ARG A 291 -16.09 -25.04 -5.10
CA ARG A 291 -16.41 -23.59 -5.23
C ARG A 291 -15.35 -22.87 -6.04
N CYS A 292 -14.10 -23.18 -5.74
CA CYS A 292 -12.88 -22.88 -6.47
C CYS A 292 -11.91 -23.98 -6.09
N GLN A 293 -11.07 -24.40 -7.04
CA GLN A 293 -9.89 -25.17 -6.70
C GLN A 293 -8.85 -24.17 -6.20
N VAL A 294 -8.32 -24.44 -5.00
CA VAL A 294 -7.47 -23.50 -4.26
C VAL A 294 -6.13 -24.17 -4.01
N ASP A 295 -5.07 -23.48 -4.39
CA ASP A 295 -3.70 -23.79 -3.99
C ASP A 295 -2.96 -22.46 -3.82
N ALA A 296 -3.04 -21.91 -2.61
CA ALA A 296 -2.54 -20.58 -2.31
C ALA A 296 -1.82 -20.54 -0.97
N VAL A 297 -0.91 -19.59 -0.81
CA VAL A 297 -0.21 -19.34 0.44
C VAL A 297 -0.72 -18.03 1.00
N VAL A 298 -1.06 -18.06 2.29
CA VAL A 298 -1.34 -16.87 3.07
C VAL A 298 -0.04 -16.44 3.74
N SER A 299 0.50 -15.32 3.27
CA SER A 299 1.70 -14.74 3.85
C SER A 299 1.33 -13.79 4.97
N ASN A 300 1.95 -14.03 6.13
CA ASN A 300 2.05 -12.99 7.13
C ASN A 300 2.90 -11.86 6.59
N ILE A 301 2.55 -10.69 7.06
CA ILE A 301 3.25 -9.48 6.76
C ILE A 301 4.38 -9.36 7.79
N ASP A 302 5.61 -9.28 7.32
CA ASP A 302 6.76 -9.10 8.20
C ASP A 302 6.79 -7.64 8.70
N VAL A 303 6.59 -7.48 10.00
CA VAL A 303 6.62 -6.19 10.69
C VAL A 303 7.72 -6.11 11.74
N THR A 304 8.65 -7.08 11.81
CA THR A 304 9.62 -7.17 12.91
C THR A 304 10.51 -5.94 13.04
N ASP A 305 10.78 -5.26 11.93
CA ASP A 305 11.68 -4.10 11.87
C ASP A 305 10.95 -2.75 11.79
N VAL A 306 9.61 -2.73 11.88
CA VAL A 306 8.80 -1.51 11.73
C VAL A 306 7.72 -1.34 12.79
N THR A 307 7.62 -0.13 13.33
CA THR A 307 6.49 0.25 14.22
C THR A 307 5.32 0.71 13.36
N VAL A 308 4.49 -0.22 12.92
CA VAL A 308 3.29 0.07 12.11
C VAL A 308 2.00 -0.18 12.89
N ARG A 309 0.99 0.67 12.66
CA ARG A 309 -0.39 0.31 13.02
C ARG A 309 -0.91 -0.63 11.95
N TYR A 310 -0.88 -1.91 12.24
CA TYR A 310 -1.40 -2.96 11.37
C TYR A 310 -2.58 -3.64 12.06
N ASP A 311 -3.68 -3.82 11.31
CA ASP A 311 -4.91 -4.46 11.77
C ASP A 311 -4.67 -5.96 12.10
N GLY A 312 -3.60 -6.58 11.58
CA GLY A 312 -3.31 -8.01 11.79
C GLY A 312 -4.18 -8.92 10.92
N SER A 313 -5.39 -8.47 10.58
CA SER A 313 -6.39 -9.23 9.84
C SER A 313 -6.14 -9.38 8.35
N ILE A 314 -5.43 -8.44 7.70
CA ILE A 314 -5.31 -8.39 6.23
C ILE A 314 -4.00 -9.05 5.79
N LYS A 315 -4.07 -10.33 5.46
CA LYS A 315 -2.92 -11.08 4.98
C LYS A 315 -2.89 -11.09 3.45
N GLU A 316 -1.70 -11.16 2.88
CA GLU A 316 -1.57 -11.29 1.43
C GLU A 316 -1.86 -12.74 1.01
N LEU A 317 -2.47 -12.86 -0.16
CA LEU A 317 -2.84 -14.14 -0.74
C LEU A 317 -2.11 -14.28 -2.08
N SER A 318 -1.27 -15.30 -2.17
CA SER A 318 -0.51 -15.60 -3.38
C SER A 318 -0.78 -17.04 -3.84
N GLY A 319 -0.97 -17.27 -5.14
CA GLY A 319 -1.16 -18.62 -5.69
C GLY A 319 -2.35 -18.71 -6.63
N ALA A 320 -2.92 -19.90 -6.76
CA ALA A 320 -3.97 -20.21 -7.72
C ALA A 320 -5.35 -20.35 -7.05
N TRP A 321 -6.34 -19.68 -7.64
CA TRP A 321 -7.76 -19.82 -7.30
C TRP A 321 -8.55 -19.98 -8.60
N ASP A 322 -8.65 -21.22 -9.07
CA ASP A 322 -9.20 -21.53 -10.39
C ASP A 322 -10.49 -22.36 -10.34
N ARG A 323 -11.05 -22.66 -11.52
CA ARG A 323 -12.21 -23.55 -11.71
C ARG A 323 -13.38 -23.27 -10.76
N CYS A 324 -13.66 -22.00 -10.52
CA CYS A 324 -14.72 -21.64 -9.58
C CYS A 324 -16.13 -21.91 -10.15
N ASP A 325 -17.04 -22.46 -9.35
CA ASP A 325 -18.46 -22.51 -9.69
C ASP A 325 -19.24 -21.58 -8.76
N LEU A 326 -19.71 -20.46 -9.33
CA LEU A 326 -20.41 -19.40 -8.60
C LEU A 326 -21.76 -19.08 -9.26
N THR A 327 -22.30 -20.05 -10.01
CA THR A 327 -23.54 -19.93 -10.79
C THR A 327 -24.80 -19.68 -9.93
N ASP A 328 -24.78 -20.10 -8.67
CA ASP A 328 -25.92 -19.97 -7.73
C ASP A 328 -25.83 -18.78 -6.78
N GLN A 329 -24.91 -17.84 -7.02
CA GLN A 329 -24.82 -16.60 -6.24
C GLN A 329 -25.56 -15.47 -6.95
N ALA A 330 -26.87 -15.35 -6.70
CA ALA A 330 -27.61 -14.13 -7.06
C ALA A 330 -26.91 -12.93 -6.43
N GLY A 331 -26.52 -11.94 -7.22
CA GLY A 331 -25.69 -10.83 -6.73
C GLY A 331 -24.26 -10.79 -7.28
N LEU A 332 -23.68 -11.97 -7.52
CA LEU A 332 -22.23 -12.15 -7.68
C LEU A 332 -21.85 -13.18 -8.76
N ARG A 333 -22.83 -13.63 -9.56
CA ARG A 333 -22.71 -14.71 -10.57
C ARG A 333 -21.45 -14.62 -11.41
N ILE A 334 -20.67 -15.70 -11.42
CA ILE A 334 -19.51 -15.93 -12.28
C ILE A 334 -19.80 -17.13 -13.18
N LEU A 335 -19.54 -16.98 -14.48
CA LEU A 335 -19.24 -18.08 -15.39
C LEU A 335 -17.73 -18.26 -15.39
N VAL A 336 -17.23 -19.39 -14.91
CA VAL A 336 -15.82 -19.74 -15.06
C VAL A 336 -15.64 -20.53 -16.33
N GLY A 337 -14.97 -19.94 -17.31
CA GLY A 337 -14.15 -20.69 -18.27
C GLY A 337 -12.81 -21.04 -17.62
N ASP A 338 -12.13 -22.07 -18.13
CA ASP A 338 -10.83 -22.58 -17.65
C ASP A 338 -9.85 -21.43 -17.29
N ALA A 339 -9.82 -21.09 -16.00
CA ALA A 339 -9.04 -19.97 -15.49
C ALA A 339 -7.66 -20.45 -15.06
N THR A 340 -6.77 -20.75 -16.00
CA THR A 340 -5.37 -21.04 -15.65
C THR A 340 -4.61 -19.74 -15.42
N GLY A 341 -4.25 -19.41 -14.17
CA GLY A 341 -3.43 -18.24 -13.85
C GLY A 341 -3.11 -18.07 -12.37
N LEU A 342 -2.03 -17.34 -12.09
CA LEU A 342 -1.71 -16.82 -10.76
C LEU A 342 -2.69 -15.70 -10.43
N ASN A 343 -3.38 -15.81 -9.30
CA ASN A 343 -4.28 -14.76 -8.82
C ASN A 343 -3.62 -14.08 -7.63
N GLU A 344 -3.64 -12.75 -7.67
CA GLU A 344 -3.26 -11.91 -6.56
C GLU A 344 -4.55 -11.35 -5.93
N GLY A 345 -4.69 -11.48 -4.62
CA GLY A 345 -5.86 -11.04 -3.89
C GLY A 345 -5.51 -10.67 -2.45
N ALA A 346 -6.55 -10.51 -1.63
CA ALA A 346 -6.38 -10.28 -0.21
C ALA A 346 -7.27 -11.21 0.58
N ILE A 347 -6.78 -11.69 1.71
CA ILE A 347 -7.60 -12.40 2.68
C ILE A 347 -7.70 -11.55 3.95
N ARG A 348 -8.93 -11.42 4.43
CA ARG A 348 -9.22 -10.76 5.69
C ARG A 348 -9.74 -11.78 6.67
N PHE A 349 -8.99 -12.06 7.73
CA PHE A 349 -9.47 -12.85 8.87
C PHE A 349 -10.21 -11.94 9.87
N TYR A 350 -11.20 -12.44 10.58
CA TYR A 350 -11.87 -11.68 11.64
C TYR A 350 -12.59 -12.60 12.62
N GLU A 351 -12.64 -12.19 13.88
CA GLU A 351 -13.40 -12.90 14.92
C GLU A 351 -14.80 -12.29 15.06
N SER A 352 -15.81 -13.13 15.28
CA SER A 352 -17.14 -12.73 15.70
C SER A 352 -17.56 -13.62 16.87
N GLY A 353 -17.46 -13.08 18.08
CA GLY A 353 -17.61 -13.89 19.29
C GLY A 353 -16.42 -14.87 19.42
N PRO A 354 -16.65 -16.16 19.65
CA PRO A 354 -15.58 -17.16 19.73
C PRO A 354 -15.16 -17.72 18.35
N ASP A 355 -15.82 -17.31 17.27
CA ASP A 355 -15.70 -17.94 15.96
C ASP A 355 -14.80 -17.11 15.04
N LEU A 356 -13.96 -17.81 14.29
CA LEU A 356 -13.02 -17.22 13.34
C LEU A 356 -13.56 -17.33 11.91
N TYR A 357 -13.57 -16.22 11.20
CA TYR A 357 -14.00 -16.11 9.82
C TYR A 357 -12.86 -15.64 8.93
N PHE A 358 -13.00 -15.87 7.63
CA PHE A 358 -12.24 -15.10 6.66
C PHE A 358 -13.08 -14.72 5.43
N SER A 359 -12.75 -13.58 4.86
CA SER A 359 -13.19 -13.11 3.55
C SER A 359 -12.02 -13.12 2.58
N ALA A 360 -12.13 -13.89 1.50
CA ALA A 360 -11.19 -13.84 0.39
C ALA A 360 -11.70 -12.86 -0.69
N HIS A 361 -10.91 -11.83 -0.96
CA HIS A 361 -11.14 -10.82 -2.00
C HIS A 361 -10.23 -11.15 -3.19
N LEU A 362 -10.83 -11.55 -4.30
CA LEU A 362 -10.11 -11.97 -5.49
C LEU A 362 -10.28 -10.95 -6.61
N ALA A 363 -9.17 -10.62 -7.24
CA ALA A 363 -9.08 -9.76 -8.40
C ALA A 363 -8.71 -10.58 -9.64
N ARG A 364 -9.26 -10.22 -10.79
CA ARG A 364 -9.00 -10.86 -12.08
C ARG A 364 -8.93 -9.81 -13.19
N GLU A 365 -7.93 -9.94 -14.05
CA GLU A 365 -7.69 -9.01 -15.16
C GLU A 365 -8.61 -9.27 -16.36
N ILE A 366 -9.14 -8.19 -16.93
CA ILE A 366 -9.92 -8.17 -18.19
C ILE A 366 -8.94 -7.92 -19.37
N PRO A 367 -9.16 -8.50 -20.56
CA PRO A 367 -10.31 -9.27 -21.02
C PRO A 367 -10.19 -10.78 -20.81
N THR A 368 -9.12 -11.24 -20.17
CA THR A 368 -8.86 -12.66 -19.90
C THR A 368 -10.03 -13.29 -19.14
N TYR A 369 -10.58 -12.55 -18.18
CA TYR A 369 -11.73 -12.98 -17.39
C TYR A 369 -12.92 -12.07 -17.65
N GLN A 370 -14.09 -12.65 -17.91
CA GLN A 370 -15.36 -11.90 -17.99
C GLN A 370 -15.80 -11.34 -16.63
N ASP A 371 -15.13 -11.81 -15.58
CA ASP A 371 -15.49 -11.57 -14.22
C ASP A 371 -14.28 -11.02 -13.45
N PRO A 372 -14.29 -9.73 -13.11
CA PRO A 372 -13.09 -9.08 -12.61
C PRO A 372 -12.92 -9.19 -11.08
N VAL A 373 -13.99 -9.46 -10.31
CA VAL A 373 -13.95 -9.34 -8.85
C VAL A 373 -14.87 -10.33 -8.15
N SER A 374 -14.37 -10.92 -7.07
CA SER A 374 -15.13 -11.86 -6.23
C SER A 374 -14.84 -11.65 -4.76
N LYS A 375 -15.86 -11.87 -3.92
CA LYS A 375 -15.71 -11.99 -2.46
C LYS A 375 -16.29 -13.32 -2.00
N MET A 376 -15.50 -14.09 -1.27
CA MET A 376 -15.90 -15.38 -0.73
C MET A 376 -15.74 -15.38 0.78
N ASN A 377 -16.79 -15.74 1.49
CA ASN A 377 -16.81 -15.75 2.95
C ASN A 377 -16.82 -17.18 3.48
N TYR A 378 -16.00 -17.42 4.49
CA TYR A 378 -15.83 -18.70 5.13
C TYR A 378 -15.79 -18.54 6.64
N VAL A 379 -16.13 -19.62 7.35
CA VAL A 379 -16.04 -19.73 8.80
C VAL A 379 -15.29 -20.99 9.19
N ARG A 380 -14.48 -20.91 10.25
CA ARG A 380 -13.74 -22.05 10.78
C ARG A 380 -14.69 -22.96 11.54
N VAL A 381 -14.80 -24.21 11.10
CA VAL A 381 -15.61 -25.26 11.73
C VAL A 381 -14.76 -26.29 12.49
N CYS A 382 -13.47 -26.41 12.16
CA CYS A 382 -12.53 -27.26 12.92
C CYS A 382 -11.24 -26.50 13.24
N SER A 383 -10.72 -26.69 14.45
CA SER A 383 -9.43 -26.17 14.90
C SER A 383 -8.76 -27.20 15.82
N ALA A 384 -7.48 -27.50 15.58
CA ALA A 384 -6.72 -28.50 16.34
C ALA A 384 -7.45 -29.85 16.52
N GLY A 385 -8.13 -30.32 15.46
CA GLY A 385 -8.87 -31.59 15.45
C GLY A 385 -10.23 -31.57 16.19
N ASN A 386 -10.65 -30.43 16.74
CA ASN A 386 -11.94 -30.29 17.44
C ASN A 386 -12.89 -29.37 16.68
N ALA A 387 -14.18 -29.60 16.85
CA ALA A 387 -15.23 -28.72 16.33
C ALA A 387 -15.23 -27.37 17.05
N THR A 388 -15.37 -26.29 16.29
CA THR A 388 -15.55 -24.93 16.83
C THR A 388 -16.98 -24.74 17.34
N PRO A 389 -17.27 -23.68 18.14
CA PRO A 389 -18.61 -23.42 18.64
C PRO A 389 -19.69 -23.33 17.55
N ILE A 390 -19.38 -22.74 16.40
CA ILE A 390 -20.31 -22.62 15.28
C ILE A 390 -20.42 -23.87 14.39
N ALA A 391 -19.54 -24.88 14.58
CA ALA A 391 -19.46 -26.06 13.73
C ALA A 391 -20.79 -26.82 13.60
N ALA A 392 -21.59 -26.86 14.68
CA ALA A 392 -22.88 -27.55 14.71
C ALA A 392 -23.89 -26.95 13.71
N GLU A 393 -23.80 -25.66 13.39
CA GLU A 393 -24.66 -25.01 12.37
C GLU A 393 -24.39 -25.53 10.96
N TYR A 394 -23.19 -26.09 10.75
CA TYR A 394 -22.73 -26.66 9.49
C TYR A 394 -22.76 -28.20 9.50
N ASN A 395 -23.40 -28.81 10.50
CA ASN A 395 -23.42 -30.26 10.74
C ASN A 395 -22.02 -30.87 10.91
N VAL A 396 -21.10 -30.11 11.52
CA VAL A 396 -19.73 -30.56 11.82
C VAL A 396 -19.61 -30.84 13.32
N ASN A 397 -18.98 -31.95 13.67
CA ASN A 397 -18.67 -32.38 15.03
C ASN A 397 -17.22 -32.85 15.13
N ASP A 398 -16.77 -33.22 16.33
CA ASP A 398 -15.38 -33.66 16.55
C ASP A 398 -15.00 -34.88 15.69
N ASP A 399 -15.91 -35.84 15.50
CA ASP A 399 -15.66 -37.03 14.65
C ASP A 399 -15.38 -36.66 13.18
N VAL A 400 -15.99 -35.57 12.70
CA VAL A 400 -15.73 -35.04 11.36
C VAL A 400 -14.40 -34.28 11.35
N CYS A 401 -14.11 -33.48 12.37
CA CYS A 401 -12.86 -32.73 12.47
C CYS A 401 -11.63 -33.63 12.59
N LEU A 402 -11.75 -34.83 13.18
CA LEU A 402 -10.67 -35.82 13.27
C LEU A 402 -10.27 -36.45 11.92
N GLN A 403 -11.02 -36.20 10.85
CA GLN A 403 -10.72 -36.72 9.51
C GLN A 403 -9.76 -35.82 8.72
N PHE A 404 -9.45 -34.63 9.26
CA PHE A 404 -8.57 -33.62 8.68
C PHE A 404 -7.41 -33.33 9.62
#